data_AF-A0A966CN26-F1
#
_entry.id   AF-A0A966CN26-F1
#
_cell.length_a   1.000
_cell.length_b   1.000
_cell.length_c   1.000
_cell.angle_alpha   90.00
_cell.angle_beta   90.00
_cell.angle_gamma   90.00
#
_symmetry.space_group_name_H-M   'P 1'
#
loop_
_entity.id
_entity.type
_entity.pdbx_description
1 polymer ?
#
loop_
_entity_poly.entity_id
_entity_poly.type
_entity_poly.pdbx_seq_one_letter_code
_entity_poly.pdbx_strand_id
1 'polypeptide(L)'
;KMGKTQVNLKLIPGVDGELAIAQLVAYNLTDIAVQGAWSGPARLHLTAHVNAPVADLPVRRAIGGLHFIANLTLPYGRVLFDYLAESSTVTTGE
;
A
#
# COMPACT_ATOMS: atom_id res chain seq x y z
N LYS A 1 9.88 -1.65 -12.20
CA LYS A 1 9.54 -1.34 -10.78
C LYS A 1 8.19 -0.63 -10.68
N MET A 2 7.96 0.46 -11.43
CA MET A 2 6.71 1.26 -11.32
C MET A 2 5.44 0.60 -11.89
N GLY A 3 5.52 -0.32 -12.86
CA GLY A 3 4.34 -1.02 -13.40
C GLY A 3 3.84 -2.22 -12.55
N LYS A 4 4.48 -2.50 -11.41
CA LYS A 4 4.05 -3.60 -10.54
C LYS A 4 2.69 -3.28 -9.93
N THR A 5 1.88 -4.31 -9.73
CA THR A 5 0.63 -4.18 -8.98
C THR A 5 0.94 -3.73 -7.56
N GLN A 6 0.36 -2.59 -7.18
CA GLN A 6 0.39 -2.10 -5.81
C GLN A 6 -0.82 -2.63 -5.08
N VAL A 7 -0.63 -3.02 -3.83
CA VAL A 7 -1.67 -3.65 -3.01
C VAL A 7 -1.77 -2.88 -1.70
N ASN A 8 -3.00 -2.52 -1.31
CA ASN A 8 -3.28 -1.80 -0.08
C ASN A 8 -4.42 -2.49 0.66
N LEU A 9 -4.34 -2.52 1.99
CA LEU A 9 -5.44 -2.94 2.84
C LEU A 9 -6.31 -1.72 3.17
N LYS A 10 -7.53 -1.71 2.63
CA LYS A 10 -8.54 -0.67 2.86
C LYS A 10 -9.43 -1.09 4.01
N LEU A 11 -9.32 -0.40 5.14
CA LEU A 11 -10.18 -0.56 6.31
C LEU A 11 -10.98 0.73 6.52
N ILE A 12 -12.31 0.65 6.55
CA ILE A 12 -13.19 1.78 6.87
C ILE A 12 -14.14 1.33 7.99
N PRO A 13 -14.13 1.99 9.16
CA PRO A 13 -15.07 1.69 10.23
C PRO A 13 -16.48 2.17 9.87
N GLY A 14 -17.48 1.43 10.34
CA GLY A 14 -18.88 1.79 10.35
C GLY A 14 -19.20 2.75 11.50
N VAL A 15 -20.48 3.10 11.61
CA VAL A 15 -20.98 4.03 12.65
C VAL A 15 -20.93 3.45 14.06
N ASP A 16 -20.94 2.13 14.17
CA ASP A 16 -20.83 1.35 15.41
C ASP A 16 -19.37 1.05 15.80
N GLY A 17 -18.40 1.41 14.95
CA GLY A 17 -16.98 1.13 15.14
C GLY A 17 -16.53 -0.23 14.59
N GLU A 18 -17.46 -1.10 14.17
CA GLU A 18 -17.13 -2.34 13.47
C GLU A 18 -16.65 -2.04 12.05
N LEU A 19 -15.96 -2.99 11.41
CA LEU A 19 -15.47 -2.78 10.04
C LEU A 19 -16.63 -2.84 9.04
N ALA A 20 -16.95 -1.70 8.41
CA ALA A 20 -17.90 -1.64 7.30
C ALA A 20 -17.26 -2.05 5.97
N ILE A 21 -15.96 -1.78 5.80
CA ILE A 21 -15.17 -2.23 4.65
C ILE A 21 -13.85 -2.80 5.16
N ALA A 22 -13.54 -4.03 4.79
CA ALA A 22 -12.22 -4.62 4.96
C ALA A 22 -11.81 -5.33 3.66
N GLN A 23 -11.05 -4.63 2.81
CA GLN A 23 -10.77 -5.08 1.45
C GLN A 23 -9.28 -4.96 1.12
N LEU A 24 -8.73 -6.00 0.51
CA LEU A 24 -7.45 -5.91 -0.18
C LEU A 24 -7.70 -5.31 -1.57
N VAL A 25 -7.20 -4.10 -1.80
CA VAL A 25 -7.36 -3.40 -3.09
C VAL A 25 -6.05 -3.32 -3.84
N ALA A 26 -6.13 -3.32 -5.16
CA ALA A 26 -4.96 -3.19 -6.01
C ALA A 26 -5.16 -2.23 -7.16
N TYR A 27 -4.07 -1.60 -7.56
CA TYR A 27 -4.01 -0.76 -8.74
C TYR A 27 -2.65 -0.89 -9.42
N ASN A 28 -2.61 -0.46 -10.67
CA ASN A 28 -1.41 -0.46 -11.49
C ASN A 28 -1.23 0.96 -12.02
N LEU A 29 -0.05 1.56 -11.83
CA LEU A 29 0.23 2.88 -12.40
C LEU A 29 0.22 2.79 -13.93
N THR A 30 -0.32 3.82 -14.56
CA THR A 30 -0.49 3.91 -16.03
C THR A 30 0.25 5.15 -16.57
N ASP A 31 0.42 5.21 -17.89
CA ASP A 31 1.05 6.34 -18.60
C ASP A 31 2.40 6.78 -18.01
N ILE A 32 3.25 5.81 -17.69
CA ILE A 32 4.51 6.05 -16.99
C ILE A 32 5.56 6.52 -18.00
N ALA A 33 5.93 7.81 -17.94
CA ALA A 33 7.01 8.40 -18.71
C ALA A 33 8.16 8.82 -17.79
N VAL A 34 9.25 8.06 -17.80
CA VAL A 34 10.46 8.35 -17.01
C VAL A 34 11.28 9.44 -17.70
N GLN A 35 11.53 10.54 -16.99
CA GLN A 35 12.33 11.67 -17.46
C GLN A 35 13.81 11.54 -17.10
N GLY A 36 14.11 10.82 -16.01
CA GLY A 36 15.49 10.58 -15.59
C GLY A 36 15.57 9.56 -14.45
N ALA A 37 16.67 8.83 -14.37
CA ALA A 37 16.92 7.85 -13.31
C ALA A 37 18.42 7.73 -13.02
N TRP A 38 18.78 7.75 -11.75
CA TRP A 38 20.15 7.65 -11.25
C TRP A 38 20.21 6.66 -10.08
N SER A 39 21.26 5.85 -10.05
CA SER A 39 21.50 4.89 -8.98
C SER A 39 22.84 5.18 -8.30
N GLY A 40 22.96 4.88 -7.01
CA GLY A 40 24.20 5.09 -6.28
C GLY A 40 24.18 4.55 -4.85
N PRO A 41 25.31 4.70 -4.13
CA PRO A 41 25.38 4.40 -2.71
C PRO A 41 24.36 5.22 -1.92
N ALA A 42 23.68 4.61 -0.95
CA ALA A 42 22.71 5.29 -0.10
C ALA A 42 22.81 4.83 1.37
N ARG A 43 22.24 5.65 2.26
CA ARG A 43 22.08 5.39 3.69
C ARG A 43 20.67 5.81 4.11
N LEU A 44 20.13 5.13 5.11
CA LEU A 44 18.83 5.43 5.71
C LEU A 44 18.99 5.37 7.23
N HIS A 45 18.59 6.42 7.91
CA HIS A 45 18.50 6.48 9.37
C HIS A 45 17.03 6.61 9.75
N LEU A 46 16.60 5.85 10.75
CA LEU A 46 15.22 5.84 11.24
C LEU A 46 15.22 6.25 12.72
N THR A 47 14.29 7.14 13.07
CA THR A 47 14.07 7.58 14.45
C THR A 47 12.81 6.91 14.98
N ALA A 48 12.86 6.37 16.20
CA ALA A 48 11.69 5.79 16.84
C ALA A 48 10.63 6.86 17.12
N HIS A 49 9.36 6.57 16.79
CA HIS A 49 8.26 7.50 16.97
C HIS A 49 6.94 6.75 17.18
N VAL A 50 6.16 7.14 18.20
CA VAL A 50 4.94 6.43 18.61
C VAL A 50 3.86 6.37 17.52
N ASN A 51 3.64 7.48 16.80
CA ASN A 51 2.62 7.56 15.74
C ASN A 51 3.17 7.30 14.33
N ALA A 52 4.48 7.07 14.20
CA ALA A 52 5.15 6.82 12.92
C ALA A 52 6.22 5.73 13.10
N PRO A 53 5.80 4.49 13.41
CA PRO A 53 6.67 3.41 13.88
C PRO A 53 7.49 2.76 12.74
N VAL A 54 8.07 3.56 11.85
CA VAL A 54 8.88 3.06 10.73
C VAL A 54 10.16 2.37 11.22
N ALA A 55 10.66 2.73 12.40
CA ALA A 55 11.85 2.14 13.01
C ALA A 55 11.63 0.70 13.52
N ASP A 56 10.38 0.22 13.63
CA ASP A 56 10.06 -1.16 14.00
C ASP A 56 10.53 -2.16 12.93
N LEU A 57 10.80 -1.67 11.72
CA LEU A 57 11.48 -2.40 10.65
C LEU A 57 12.95 -1.91 10.53
N PRO A 58 13.88 -2.46 11.34
CA PRO A 58 15.22 -1.92 11.45
C PRO A 58 16.05 -2.15 10.18
N VAL A 59 16.83 -1.13 9.80
CA VAL A 59 17.75 -1.20 8.65
C VAL A 59 18.93 -2.10 8.99
N ARG A 60 18.91 -3.36 8.53
CA ARG A 60 20.04 -4.29 8.68
C ARG A 60 21.22 -3.94 7.76
N ARG A 61 20.91 -3.56 6.53
CA ARG A 61 21.90 -3.21 5.50
C ARG A 61 21.25 -2.40 4.39
N ALA A 62 21.85 -1.28 3.99
CA ALA A 62 21.45 -0.56 2.79
C ALA A 62 21.97 -1.30 1.53
N ILE A 63 21.09 -1.57 0.56
CA ILE A 63 21.43 -2.28 -0.68
C ILE A 63 21.80 -1.30 -1.81
N GLY A 64 21.19 -0.11 -1.82
CA GLY A 64 21.44 0.95 -2.81
C GLY A 64 20.32 1.99 -2.81
N GLY A 65 20.55 3.12 -3.48
CA GLY A 65 19.55 4.16 -3.72
C GLY A 65 19.20 4.26 -5.21
N LEU A 66 17.94 4.56 -5.49
CA LEU A 66 17.44 4.89 -6.83
C LEU A 66 16.66 6.21 -6.73
N HIS A 67 17.14 7.24 -7.42
CA HIS A 67 16.44 8.50 -7.63
C HIS A 67 15.91 8.53 -9.06
N PHE A 68 14.65 8.91 -9.26
CA PHE A 68 14.07 9.03 -10.58
C PHE A 68 13.01 10.14 -10.62
N ILE A 69 12.78 10.68 -11.81
CA ILE A 69 11.74 11.65 -12.12
C ILE A 69 10.86 11.03 -13.21
N ALA A 70 9.55 11.04 -13.01
CA ALA A 70 8.60 10.46 -13.97
C ALA A 70 7.25 11.17 -13.91
N ASN A 71 6.62 11.30 -15.07
CA ASN A 71 5.19 11.54 -15.17
C ASN A 71 4.47 10.20 -15.12
N LEU A 72 3.34 10.13 -14.43
CA LEU A 72 2.54 8.92 -14.31
C LEU A 72 1.10 9.27 -13.95
N THR A 73 0.18 8.39 -14.33
CA THR A 73 -1.25 8.46 -13.97
C THR A 73 -1.55 7.43 -12.89
N LEU A 74 -2.27 7.84 -11.85
CA LEU A 74 -2.86 6.95 -10.84
C LEU A 74 -4.31 6.64 -11.21
N PRO A 75 -4.62 5.45 -11.75
CA PRO A 75 -5.98 5.08 -12.09
C PRO A 75 -6.74 4.56 -10.87
N TYR A 76 -8.03 4.29 -11.06
CA TYR A 76 -8.84 3.60 -10.05
C TYR A 76 -8.33 2.18 -9.79
N GLY A 77 -8.53 1.73 -8.54
CA GLY A 77 -8.21 0.36 -8.12
C GLY A 77 -9.34 -0.63 -8.35
N ARG A 78 -9.03 -1.90 -8.10
CA ARG A 78 -9.95 -3.03 -8.05
C ARG A 78 -9.82 -3.77 -6.72
N VAL A 79 -10.89 -4.43 -6.28
CA VAL A 79 -10.82 -5.33 -5.12
C VAL A 79 -10.16 -6.64 -5.54
N LEU A 80 -9.12 -7.05 -4.81
CA LEU A 80 -8.51 -8.37 -4.94
C LEU A 80 -9.16 -9.40 -4.03
N PHE A 81 -9.52 -8.98 -2.81
CA PHE A 81 -10.12 -9.84 -1.80
C PHE A 81 -10.97 -9.01 -0.85
N ASP A 82 -12.15 -9.51 -0.47
CA ASP A 82 -13.04 -8.89 0.52
C ASP A 82 -13.12 -9.80 1.75
N TYR A 83 -12.63 -9.29 2.90
CA TYR A 83 -12.55 -10.05 4.14
C TYR A 83 -13.91 -10.23 4.82
N LEU A 84 -14.94 -9.47 4.42
CA LEU A 84 -16.28 -9.54 5.02
C LEU A 84 -17.28 -10.33 4.16
N ALA A 85 -16.85 -10.86 3.01
CA ALA A 85 -17.73 -11.60 2.11
C ALA A 85 -18.34 -12.84 2.78
N GLU A 86 -17.57 -13.57 3.59
CA GLU A 86 -18.02 -14.81 4.26
C GLU A 86 -18.89 -14.54 5.50
N SER A 87 -18.65 -13.45 6.24
CA SER A 87 -19.42 -13.09 7.44
C SER A 87 -20.85 -12.63 7.17
N SER A 88 -21.17 -12.25 5.93
CA SER A 88 -22.50 -11.77 5.54
C SER A 88 -23.55 -12.87 5.32
N THR A 89 -23.15 -14.15 5.36
CA THR A 89 -24.02 -15.29 5.00
C THR A 89 -24.78 -15.93 6.17
N VAL A 90 -24.60 -15.45 7.41
CA VAL A 90 -25.07 -16.15 8.62
C VAL A 90 -26.39 -15.61 9.23
N THR A 91 -27.02 -14.57 8.68
CA THR A 91 -28.29 -14.04 9.23
C THR A 91 -29.47 -14.20 8.26
N THR A 92 -29.94 -15.43 8.05
CA THR A 92 -31.32 -15.71 7.63
C THR A 92 -31.72 -17.05 8.22
N GLY A 93 -32.36 -17.01 9.39
CA GLY A 93 -32.87 -18.18 10.09
C GLY A 93 -33.43 -17.80 11.46
N GLU A 94 -34.74 -17.51 11.46
CA GLU A 94 -35.69 -17.34 12.59
C GLU A 94 -35.51 -16.17 13.58
#